data_AF-A0A136KPH6-F1
#
_entry.id   AF-A0A136KPH6-F1
#
_cell.length_a   1.000
_cell.length_b   1.000
_cell.length_c   1.000
_cell.angle_alpha   90.00
_cell.angle_beta   90.00
_cell.angle_gamma   90.00
#
_symmetry.space_group_name_H-M   'P 1'
#
loop_
_entity.id
_entity.type
_entity.pdbx_description
1 polymer ?
#
loop_
_entity_poly.entity_id
_entity_poly.type
_entity_poly.pdbx_seq_one_letter_code
_entity_poly.pdbx_strand_id
1 'polypeptide(L)'
;MTSILNRLHQIFVEPPPAIQDVSLRIKSRLLNSFLLILFFIFGGVDTTYLLTVDNYQPPWYGYIFLIVSYLLNRSGRYSISAFLACAMFPVVIFANIATGEANIPIVTLYYLISGLILAAILLTHWGVLILSMIGIAVIVISPSFAPNRLSSFQDVIGPFSATLISTALLLVYIYSRDQIEKERSAKLQAAEKKYRDIFENSVDGIFQSTPEGKYISVNPSMARIYGYSSPAEMIAQVTDIHTQIYHNPSTTNSSAIAPPMKK
;
A
#
# COMPACT_ATOMS: atom_id res chain seq x y z
N MET A 1 -0.27 -19.75 21.50
CA MET A 1 0.36 -18.42 21.26
C MET A 1 -0.14 -17.73 19.99
N THR A 2 -0.29 -18.44 18.86
CA THR A 2 -0.79 -17.91 17.58
C THR A 2 -2.20 -17.29 17.63
N SER A 3 -3.11 -17.85 18.44
CA SER A 3 -4.50 -17.34 18.59
C SER A 3 -4.57 -15.93 19.25
N ILE A 4 -3.73 -15.67 20.26
CA ILE A 4 -3.74 -14.39 20.99
C ILE A 4 -3.12 -13.29 20.13
N LEU A 5 -2.00 -13.58 19.45
CA LEU A 5 -1.37 -12.62 18.54
C LEU A 5 -2.33 -12.22 17.40
N ASN A 6 -3.07 -13.18 16.84
CA ASN A 6 -4.05 -12.90 15.79
C ASN A 6 -5.21 -12.05 16.30
N ARG A 7 -5.72 -12.30 17.52
CA ARG A 7 -6.74 -11.44 18.13
C ARG A 7 -6.24 -10.03 18.39
N LEU A 8 -5.02 -9.87 18.92
CA LEU A 8 -4.41 -8.56 19.12
C LEU A 8 -4.22 -7.82 17.79
N HIS A 9 -3.74 -8.51 16.76
CA HIS A 9 -3.61 -7.94 15.42
C HIS A 9 -4.98 -7.47 14.88
N GLN A 10 -6.03 -8.27 15.00
CA GLN A 10 -7.39 -7.86 14.60
C GLN A 10 -7.88 -6.63 15.38
N ILE A 11 -7.65 -6.57 16.69
CA ILE A 11 -8.13 -5.47 17.52
C ILE A 11 -7.40 -4.16 17.18
N PHE A 12 -6.07 -4.21 17.04
CA PHE A 12 -5.24 -3.02 16.99
C PHE A 12 -4.93 -2.52 15.57
N VAL A 13 -4.88 -3.43 14.58
CA VAL A 13 -4.46 -3.10 13.20
C VAL A 13 -5.64 -2.97 12.26
N GLU A 14 -6.69 -3.78 12.41
CA GLU A 14 -7.78 -3.78 11.43
C GLU A 14 -8.58 -2.47 11.42
N PRO A 15 -8.95 -1.97 10.24
CA PRO A 15 -9.72 -0.76 10.09
C PRO A 15 -11.20 -1.04 10.34
N PRO A 16 -12.01 0.00 10.64
CA PRO A 16 -13.43 -0.16 10.87
C PRO A 16 -14.13 -0.88 9.71
N PRO A 17 -15.14 -1.73 9.99
CA PRO A 17 -15.89 -2.43 8.95
C PRO A 17 -16.66 -1.48 8.01
N ALA A 18 -16.86 -0.23 8.42
CA ALA A 18 -17.46 0.82 7.60
C ALA A 18 -16.63 1.17 6.35
N ILE A 19 -15.31 0.89 6.33
CA ILE A 19 -14.47 1.10 5.15
C ILE A 19 -14.59 -0.11 4.24
N GLN A 20 -15.37 0.02 3.16
CA GLN A 20 -15.56 -1.06 2.17
C GLN A 20 -14.49 -1.05 1.07
N ASP A 21 -13.87 0.11 0.80
CA ASP A 21 -12.81 0.24 -0.19
C ASP A 21 -11.56 -0.54 0.24
N VAL A 22 -11.18 -1.54 -0.57
CA VAL A 22 -10.03 -2.42 -0.32
C VAL A 22 -8.71 -1.64 -0.23
N SER A 23 -8.51 -0.65 -1.09
CA SER A 23 -7.30 0.18 -1.10
C SER A 23 -7.21 1.01 0.17
N LEU A 24 -8.32 1.63 0.58
CA LEU A 24 -8.38 2.43 1.80
C LEU A 24 -8.18 1.57 3.06
N ARG A 25 -8.69 0.32 3.08
CA ARG A 25 -8.43 -0.62 4.18
C ARG A 25 -6.95 -1.02 4.26
N ILE A 26 -6.28 -1.23 3.13
CA ILE A 26 -4.83 -1.52 3.11
C ILE A 26 -4.05 -0.34 3.71
N LYS A 27 -4.33 0.88 3.21
CA LYS A 27 -3.68 2.10 3.70
C LYS A 27 -3.92 2.36 5.19
N SER A 28 -5.15 2.15 5.66
CA SER A 28 -5.51 2.32 7.07
C SER A 28 -4.83 1.30 7.99
N ARG A 29 -4.73 0.01 7.57
CA ARG A 29 -3.96 -1.01 8.32
C ARG A 29 -2.49 -0.63 8.44
N LEU A 30 -1.90 -0.23 7.32
CA LEU A 30 -0.49 0.18 7.25
C LEU A 30 -0.23 1.36 8.19
N LEU A 31 -1.11 2.36 8.21
CA LEU A 31 -1.02 3.49 9.14
C LEU A 31 -1.13 3.07 10.61
N ASN A 32 -2.07 2.19 10.97
CA ASN A 32 -2.17 1.68 12.34
C ASN A 32 -0.89 0.95 12.77
N SER A 33 -0.36 0.08 11.91
CA SER A 33 0.90 -0.61 12.19
C SER A 33 2.05 0.37 12.38
N PHE A 34 2.17 1.38 11.51
CA PHE A 34 3.21 2.41 11.65
C PHE A 34 3.08 3.22 12.93
N LEU A 35 1.88 3.66 13.29
CA LEU A 35 1.65 4.44 14.51
C LEU A 35 2.02 3.64 15.77
N LEU A 36 1.67 2.35 15.82
CA LEU A 36 2.05 1.47 16.92
C LEU A 36 3.57 1.29 16.99
N ILE A 37 4.22 1.00 15.86
CA ILE A 37 5.68 0.87 15.79
C ILE A 37 6.37 2.16 16.24
N LEU A 38 5.93 3.32 15.75
CA LEU A 38 6.48 4.62 16.13
C LEU A 38 6.31 4.90 17.62
N PHE A 39 5.15 4.56 18.20
CA PHE A 39 4.91 4.72 19.63
C PHE A 39 5.93 3.94 20.47
N PHE A 40 6.22 2.69 20.11
CA PHE A 40 7.22 1.88 20.81
C PHE A 40 8.66 2.34 20.54
N ILE A 41 8.98 2.73 19.29
CA ILE A 41 10.32 3.24 18.95
C ILE A 41 10.61 4.52 19.74
N PHE A 42 9.72 5.52 19.71
CA PHE A 42 9.90 6.74 20.47
C PHE A 42 9.90 6.48 21.97
N GLY A 43 9.02 5.61 22.47
CA GLY A 43 9.03 5.22 23.88
C GLY A 43 10.36 4.61 24.32
N GLY A 44 10.97 3.75 23.50
CA GLY A 44 12.28 3.16 23.78
C GLY A 44 13.42 4.19 23.74
N VAL A 45 13.39 5.10 22.77
CA VAL A 45 14.36 6.21 22.66
C VAL A 45 14.25 7.12 23.88
N ASP A 46 13.05 7.60 24.21
CA ASP A 46 12.82 8.51 25.33
C ASP A 46 13.13 7.86 26.68
N THR A 47 12.84 6.56 26.83
CA THR A 47 13.26 5.79 28.01
C THR A 47 14.79 5.77 28.15
N THR A 48 15.51 5.60 27.04
CA THR A 48 16.97 5.64 27.06
C THR A 48 17.48 7.02 27.50
N TYR A 49 16.90 8.10 26.97
CA TYR A 49 17.25 9.47 27.38
C TYR A 49 16.91 9.74 28.85
N LEU A 50 15.75 9.33 29.35
CA LEU A 50 15.37 9.43 30.75
C LEU A 50 16.36 8.73 31.70
N LEU A 51 16.98 7.63 31.26
CA LEU A 51 17.95 6.87 32.06
C LEU A 51 19.39 7.38 31.95
N THR A 52 19.71 8.18 30.92
CA THR A 52 21.10 8.56 30.59
C THR A 52 21.38 10.06 30.62
N VAL A 53 20.35 10.90 30.59
CA VAL A 53 20.47 12.35 30.53
C VAL A 53 19.69 12.99 31.68
N ASP A 54 20.43 13.67 32.56
CA ASP A 54 19.85 14.38 33.69
C ASP A 54 18.86 15.46 33.24
N ASN A 55 17.72 15.56 33.94
CA ASN A 55 16.64 16.51 33.67
C ASN A 55 16.03 16.44 32.24
N TYR A 56 16.23 15.35 31.51
CA TYR A 56 15.55 15.15 30.23
C TYR A 56 14.03 15.08 30.41
N GLN A 57 13.31 15.85 29.59
CA GLN A 57 11.85 15.82 29.52
C GLN A 57 11.43 15.28 28.14
N PRO A 58 10.74 14.13 28.08
CA PRO A 58 10.28 13.60 26.80
C PRO A 58 9.21 14.52 26.20
N PRO A 59 9.16 14.66 24.87
CA PRO A 59 8.16 15.47 24.18
C PRO A 59 6.79 14.78 24.22
N TRP A 60 6.13 14.79 25.38
CA TRP A 60 4.86 14.09 25.66
C TRP A 60 3.75 14.45 24.66
N TYR A 61 3.77 15.68 24.14
CA TYR A 61 2.82 16.13 23.12
C TYR A 61 2.97 15.37 21.78
N GLY A 62 4.15 14.83 21.45
CA GLY A 62 4.33 13.93 20.30
C GLY A 62 3.51 12.65 20.42
N TYR A 63 3.42 12.07 21.62
CA TYR A 63 2.58 10.90 21.88
C TYR A 63 1.08 11.22 21.73
N ILE A 64 0.66 12.45 22.04
CA ILE A 64 -0.70 12.90 21.78
C ILE A 64 -0.98 12.90 20.28
N PHE A 65 -0.06 13.40 19.45
CA PHE A 65 -0.20 13.32 17.99
C PHE A 65 -0.39 11.87 17.53
N LEU A 66 0.41 10.93 18.04
CA LEU A 66 0.29 9.51 17.67
C LEU A 66 -1.05 8.91 18.10
N ILE A 67 -1.48 9.16 19.35
CA ILE A 67 -2.74 8.65 19.89
C ILE A 67 -3.94 9.24 19.14
N VAL A 68 -3.97 10.56 18.94
CA VAL A 68 -5.06 11.23 18.22
C VAL A 68 -5.09 10.78 16.76
N SER A 69 -3.94 10.64 16.12
CA SER A 69 -3.87 10.09 14.76
C SER A 69 -4.42 8.67 14.72
N TYR A 70 -4.07 7.81 15.68
CA TYR A 70 -4.57 6.44 15.78
C TYR A 70 -6.10 6.40 15.94
N LEU A 71 -6.64 7.20 16.87
CA LEU A 71 -8.09 7.31 17.09
C LEU A 71 -8.82 7.84 15.86
N LEU A 72 -8.27 8.84 15.16
CA LEU A 72 -8.84 9.37 13.93
C LEU A 72 -8.86 8.32 12.81
N ASN A 73 -7.79 7.53 12.65
CA ASN A 73 -7.78 6.44 11.68
C ASN A 73 -8.86 5.39 12.02
N ARG A 74 -9.01 5.06 13.30
CA ARG A 74 -10.05 4.17 13.82
C ARG A 74 -11.47 4.74 13.70
N SER A 75 -11.62 6.05 13.53
CA SER A 75 -12.92 6.67 13.20
C SER A 75 -13.24 6.66 11.70
N GLY A 76 -12.35 6.12 10.86
CA GLY A 76 -12.51 6.07 9.39
C GLY A 76 -11.96 7.29 8.65
N ARG A 77 -11.33 8.24 9.35
CA ARG A 77 -10.81 9.49 8.78
C ARG A 77 -9.33 9.38 8.40
N TYR A 78 -9.02 8.49 7.45
CA TYR A 78 -7.64 8.18 7.07
C TYR A 78 -6.81 9.41 6.67
N SER A 79 -7.30 10.24 5.74
CA SER A 79 -6.51 11.35 5.19
C SER A 79 -6.08 12.36 6.26
N ILE A 80 -6.98 12.65 7.20
CA ILE A 80 -6.72 13.56 8.33
C ILE A 80 -5.72 12.92 9.29
N SER A 81 -5.91 11.64 9.62
CA SER A 81 -5.01 10.90 10.49
C SER A 81 -3.59 10.82 9.92
N ALA A 82 -3.44 10.48 8.65
CA ALA A 82 -2.15 10.39 7.98
C ALA A 82 -1.42 11.74 7.98
N PHE A 83 -2.14 12.83 7.68
CA PHE A 83 -1.57 14.17 7.71
C PHE A 83 -1.13 14.56 9.11
N LEU A 84 -1.98 14.33 10.13
CA LEU A 84 -1.68 14.63 11.52
C LEU A 84 -0.45 13.85 12.01
N ALA A 85 -0.35 12.56 11.67
CA ALA A 85 0.79 11.72 12.02
C ALA A 85 2.12 12.25 11.45
N CYS A 86 2.10 12.75 10.21
CA CYS A 86 3.29 13.31 9.58
C CYS A 86 3.59 14.74 10.06
N ALA A 87 2.56 15.55 10.32
CA ALA A 87 2.67 16.90 10.84
C ALA A 87 3.25 16.95 12.27
N MET A 88 3.21 15.82 12.99
CA MET A 88 3.89 15.66 14.28
C MET A 88 5.37 16.08 14.20
N PHE A 89 6.09 15.66 13.16
CA PHE A 89 7.53 15.90 13.05
C PHE A 89 7.87 17.40 13.07
N PRO A 90 7.37 18.24 12.14
CA PRO A 90 7.71 19.66 12.17
C PRO A 90 7.20 20.38 13.43
N VAL A 91 6.02 20.04 13.94
CA VAL A 91 5.49 20.66 15.16
C VAL A 91 6.36 20.31 16.36
N VAL A 92 6.72 19.03 16.52
CA VAL A 92 7.48 18.58 17.68
C VAL A 92 8.92 19.09 17.64
N ILE A 93 9.54 19.04 16.46
CA ILE A 93 10.91 19.54 16.28
C ILE A 93 10.98 21.04 16.55
N PHE A 94 10.04 21.82 16.02
CA PHE A 94 9.99 23.25 16.27
C PHE A 94 9.76 23.56 17.75
N ALA A 95 8.81 22.88 18.40
CA ALA A 95 8.53 23.06 19.82
C ALA A 95 9.78 22.80 20.66
N ASN A 96 10.48 21.68 20.45
CA ASN A 96 11.73 21.36 21.16
C ASN A 96 12.81 22.44 20.99
N ILE A 97 12.92 23.03 19.79
CA ILE A 97 13.91 24.10 19.53
C ILE A 97 13.48 25.39 20.24
N ALA A 98 12.19 25.75 20.15
CA ALA A 98 11.66 26.98 20.69
C ALA A 98 11.58 27.01 22.23
N THR A 99 11.29 25.87 22.86
CA THR A 99 11.36 25.71 24.34
C THR A 99 12.79 25.56 24.83
N GLY A 100 13.71 25.26 23.91
CA GLY A 100 15.11 25.06 24.21
C GLY A 100 15.46 23.69 24.78
N GLU A 101 14.55 22.73 24.71
CA GLU A 101 14.73 21.33 25.10
C GLU A 101 15.64 20.56 24.11
N ALA A 102 15.79 21.06 22.88
CA ALA A 102 16.66 20.45 21.88
C ALA A 102 18.15 20.55 22.27
N ASN A 103 18.75 19.43 22.70
CA ASN A 103 20.18 19.35 23.02
C ASN A 103 21.08 19.82 21.86
N ILE A 104 20.82 19.33 20.64
CA ILE A 104 21.57 19.70 19.43
C ILE A 104 20.57 20.09 18.33
N PRO A 105 20.09 21.35 18.29
CA PRO A 105 19.02 21.79 17.39
C PRO A 105 19.27 21.48 15.91
N ILE A 106 20.52 21.58 15.45
CA ILE A 106 20.91 21.29 14.05
C ILE A 106 20.61 19.83 13.69
N VAL A 107 20.96 18.89 14.57
CA VAL A 107 20.69 17.46 14.36
C VAL A 107 19.19 17.19 14.42
N THR A 108 18.47 17.86 15.32
CA THR A 108 17.02 17.74 15.44
C THR A 108 16.29 18.13 14.14
N LEU A 109 16.76 19.15 13.42
CA LEU A 109 16.18 19.56 12.14
C LEU A 109 16.26 18.47 11.06
N TYR A 110 17.29 17.61 11.06
CA TYR A 110 17.38 16.51 10.07
C TYR A 110 16.27 15.47 10.22
N TYR A 111 15.67 15.32 11.41
CA TYR A 111 14.54 14.40 11.59
C TYR A 111 13.26 14.83 10.87
N LEU A 112 13.20 16.05 10.31
CA LEU A 112 12.14 16.45 9.38
C LEU A 112 12.07 15.52 8.16
N ILE A 113 13.22 15.00 7.71
CA ILE A 113 13.30 14.06 6.60
C ILE A 113 12.57 12.76 6.93
N SER A 114 12.63 12.27 8.16
CA SER A 114 11.88 11.08 8.60
C SER A 114 10.37 11.30 8.46
N GLY A 115 9.89 12.50 8.80
CA GLY A 115 8.50 12.90 8.58
C GLY A 115 8.11 12.94 7.11
N LEU A 116 9.02 13.40 6.23
CA LEU A 116 8.81 13.40 4.77
C LEU A 116 8.80 12.00 4.17
N ILE A 117 9.67 11.10 4.62
CA ILE A 117 9.66 9.70 4.19
C ILE A 117 8.32 9.05 4.56
N LEU A 118 7.87 9.27 5.81
CA LEU A 118 6.58 8.78 6.26
C LEU A 118 5.43 9.38 5.42
N ALA A 119 5.49 10.67 5.13
CA ALA A 119 4.54 11.35 4.26
C ALA A 119 4.52 10.77 2.83
N ALA A 120 5.67 10.42 2.27
CA ALA A 120 5.74 9.82 0.93
C ALA A 120 5.12 8.41 0.86
N ILE A 121 5.05 7.71 2.00
CA ILE A 121 4.39 6.40 2.11
C ILE A 121 2.87 6.57 2.27
N LEU A 122 2.43 7.56 3.05
CA LEU A 122 1.04 7.68 3.50
C LEU A 122 0.20 8.70 2.72
N LEU A 123 0.82 9.75 2.19
CA LEU A 123 0.16 10.89 1.57
C LEU A 123 0.39 10.91 0.07
N THR A 124 -0.40 11.75 -0.60
CA THR A 124 -0.19 12.10 -2.00
C THR A 124 1.02 13.02 -2.14
N HIS A 125 1.51 13.19 -3.37
CA HIS A 125 2.59 14.15 -3.67
C HIS A 125 2.28 15.57 -3.17
N TRP A 126 1.01 16.00 -3.22
CA TRP A 126 0.57 17.28 -2.64
C TRP A 126 0.75 17.34 -1.12
N GLY A 127 0.43 16.25 -0.40
CA GLY A 127 0.66 16.18 1.04
C GLY A 127 2.15 16.26 1.40
N VAL A 128 3.01 15.62 0.61
CA VAL A 128 4.48 15.70 0.76
C VAL A 128 4.97 17.12 0.50
N LEU A 129 4.50 17.78 -0.56
CA LEU A 129 4.84 19.17 -0.87
C LEU A 129 4.45 20.12 0.27
N ILE A 130 3.23 19.98 0.80
CA ILE A 130 2.75 20.80 1.92
C ILE A 130 3.64 20.59 3.15
N LEU A 131 3.92 19.34 3.53
CA LEU A 131 4.77 19.06 4.69
C LEU A 131 6.22 19.49 4.49
N SER A 132 6.74 19.40 3.26
CA SER A 132 8.06 19.92 2.93
C SER A 132 8.14 21.43 3.09
N MET A 133 7.14 22.17 2.58
CA MET A 133 7.05 23.62 2.79
C MET A 133 6.99 23.98 4.28
N ILE A 134 6.20 23.23 5.08
CA ILE A 134 6.14 23.42 6.54
C ILE A 134 7.50 23.14 7.18
N GLY A 135 8.16 22.03 6.82
CA GLY A 135 9.48 21.68 7.35
C GLY A 135 10.55 22.71 7.00
N ILE A 136 10.55 23.21 5.76
CA ILE A 136 11.43 24.29 5.32
C ILE A 136 11.16 25.57 6.12
N ALA A 137 9.90 25.94 6.35
CA ALA A 137 9.55 27.09 7.18
C ALA A 137 10.07 26.93 8.61
N VAL A 138 9.94 25.74 9.21
CA VAL A 138 10.52 25.42 10.53
C VAL A 138 12.03 25.64 10.53
N ILE A 139 12.75 25.13 9.53
CA ILE A 139 14.21 25.31 9.41
C ILE A 139 14.59 26.80 9.32
N VAL A 140 13.91 27.58 8.48
CA VAL A 140 14.20 29.00 8.25
C VAL A 140 13.91 29.85 9.49
N ILE A 141 12.86 29.52 10.24
CA ILE A 141 12.43 30.30 11.41
C ILE A 141 13.23 29.92 12.66
N SER A 142 13.73 28.68 12.76
CA SER A 142 14.41 28.15 13.96
C SER A 142 15.55 29.02 14.53
N PRO A 143 16.42 29.68 13.73
CA PRO A 143 17.44 30.60 14.25
C PRO A 143 16.89 31.76 15.06
N SER A 144 15.67 32.23 14.76
CA SER A 144 15.02 33.32 15.51
C SER A 144 14.60 32.89 16.92
N PHE A 145 14.42 31.59 17.15
CA PHE A 145 13.98 31.01 18.42
C PHE A 145 15.14 30.42 19.23
N ALA A 146 16.25 30.10 18.58
CA ALA A 146 17.45 29.59 19.24
C ALA A 146 18.73 30.32 18.79
N PRO A 147 18.81 31.66 18.91
CA PRO A 147 19.89 32.47 18.32
C PRO A 147 21.29 32.12 18.87
N ASN A 148 21.36 31.65 20.13
CA ASN A 148 22.64 31.27 20.75
C ASN A 148 23.12 29.87 20.35
N ARG A 149 22.24 29.03 19.77
CA ARG A 149 22.55 27.65 19.36
C ARG A 149 22.56 27.47 17.84
N LEU A 150 21.83 28.33 17.13
CA LEU A 150 21.76 28.44 15.67
C LEU A 150 22.22 29.85 15.28
N SER A 151 23.47 30.15 15.63
CA SER A 151 24.03 31.51 15.54
C SER A 151 24.40 31.93 14.12
N SER A 152 24.56 30.97 13.20
CA SER A 152 24.97 31.22 11.83
C SER A 152 23.91 30.72 10.85
N PHE A 153 23.72 31.44 9.75
CA PHE A 153 22.95 30.93 8.61
C PHE A 153 23.50 29.60 8.10
N GLN A 154 24.80 29.34 8.28
CA GLN A 154 25.43 28.09 7.88
C GLN A 154 24.87 26.87 8.65
N ASP A 155 24.36 27.07 9.87
CA ASP A 155 23.82 26.00 10.72
C ASP A 155 22.54 25.38 10.14
N VAL A 156 21.78 26.17 9.35
CA VAL A 156 20.52 25.75 8.75
C VAL A 156 20.63 25.37 7.27
N ILE A 157 21.72 25.77 6.57
CA ILE A 157 21.94 25.43 5.16
C ILE A 157 21.94 23.91 4.94
N GLY A 158 22.61 23.16 5.83
CA GLY A 158 22.67 21.70 5.75
C GLY A 158 21.28 21.05 5.81
N PRO A 159 20.52 21.21 6.91
CA PRO A 159 19.15 20.69 7.02
C PRO A 159 18.22 21.18 5.91
N PHE A 160 18.32 22.45 5.50
CA PHE A 160 17.53 23.02 4.40
C PHE A 160 17.80 22.28 3.09
N SER A 161 19.08 22.16 2.72
CA SER A 161 19.50 21.51 1.47
C SER A 161 19.12 20.04 1.47
N ALA A 162 19.34 19.33 2.59
CA ALA A 162 18.96 17.94 2.73
C ALA A 162 17.44 17.75 2.61
N THR A 163 16.64 18.60 3.26
CA THR A 163 15.17 18.55 3.16
C THR A 163 14.69 18.80 1.73
N LEU A 164 15.29 19.78 1.03
CA LEU A 164 14.97 20.10 -0.36
C LEU A 164 15.30 18.94 -1.31
N ILE A 165 16.50 18.37 -1.18
CA ILE A 165 16.95 17.21 -1.98
C ILE A 165 16.08 15.99 -1.67
N SER A 166 15.82 15.68 -0.40
CA SER A 166 14.94 14.57 0.00
C SER A 166 13.54 14.76 -0.57
N THR A 167 12.99 15.97 -0.55
CA THR A 167 11.68 16.26 -1.14
C THR A 167 11.68 15.97 -2.63
N ALA A 168 12.68 16.47 -3.38
CA ALA A 168 12.78 16.21 -4.82
C ALA A 168 12.90 14.71 -5.12
N LEU A 169 13.76 13.99 -4.41
CA LEU A 169 13.93 12.54 -4.57
C LEU A 169 12.64 11.77 -4.26
N LEU A 170 11.93 12.13 -3.19
CA LEU A 170 10.67 11.50 -2.81
C LEU A 170 9.57 11.75 -3.84
N LEU A 171 9.51 12.95 -4.43
CA LEU A 171 8.57 13.25 -5.51
C LEU A 171 8.87 12.46 -6.78
N VAL A 172 10.15 12.35 -7.16
CA VAL A 172 10.57 11.50 -8.28
C VAL A 172 10.23 10.03 -8.00
N TYR A 173 10.45 9.56 -6.78
CA TYR A 173 10.08 8.22 -6.36
C TYR A 173 8.57 7.96 -6.48
N ILE A 174 7.73 8.86 -5.96
CA ILE A 174 6.27 8.76 -6.04
C ILE A 174 5.82 8.75 -7.51
N TYR A 175 6.35 9.67 -8.32
CA TYR A 175 6.02 9.76 -9.74
C TYR A 175 6.40 8.50 -10.51
N SER A 176 7.62 7.99 -10.30
CA SER A 176 8.11 6.76 -10.93
C SER A 176 7.26 5.55 -10.55
N ARG A 177 6.93 5.41 -9.26
CA ARG A 177 6.05 4.35 -8.76
C ARG A 177 4.68 4.41 -9.43
N ASP A 178 4.06 5.59 -9.48
CA ASP A 178 2.73 5.78 -10.07
C ASP A 178 2.72 5.41 -11.57
N GLN A 179 3.79 5.73 -12.31
CA GLN A 179 3.91 5.36 -13.72
C GLN A 179 4.07 3.85 -13.91
N ILE A 180 4.93 3.21 -13.11
CA ILE A 180 5.13 1.75 -13.15
C ILE A 180 3.82 1.02 -12.84
N GLU A 181 3.06 1.50 -11.86
CA GLU A 181 1.77 0.90 -11.48
C GLU A 181 0.73 1.04 -12.60
N LYS A 182 0.65 2.21 -13.24
CA LYS A 182 -0.22 2.44 -14.42
C LYS A 182 0.15 1.53 -15.59
N GLU A 183 1.43 1.41 -15.92
CA GLU A 183 1.88 0.54 -17.01
C GLU A 183 1.58 -0.94 -16.72
N ARG A 184 1.81 -1.40 -15.49
CA ARG A 184 1.50 -2.78 -15.09
C ARG A 184 0.01 -3.05 -15.21
N SER A 185 -0.83 -2.14 -14.72
CA SER A 185 -2.30 -2.26 -14.84
C SER A 185 -2.74 -2.28 -16.30
N ALA A 186 -2.22 -1.39 -17.13
CA ALA A 186 -2.52 -1.35 -18.56
C ALA A 186 -2.08 -2.63 -19.30
N LYS A 187 -0.89 -3.16 -18.98
CA LYS A 187 -0.39 -4.43 -19.55
C LYS A 187 -1.25 -5.61 -19.13
N LEU A 188 -1.67 -5.68 -17.86
CA LEU A 188 -2.57 -6.72 -17.36
C LEU A 188 -3.92 -6.66 -18.06
N GLN A 189 -4.52 -5.48 -18.18
CA GLN A 189 -5.79 -5.29 -18.89
C GLN A 189 -5.68 -5.64 -20.37
N ALA A 190 -4.60 -5.23 -21.04
CA ALA A 190 -4.36 -5.57 -22.44
C ALA A 190 -4.14 -7.09 -22.65
N ALA A 191 -3.43 -7.76 -21.73
CA ALA A 191 -3.24 -9.20 -21.76
C ALA A 191 -4.54 -9.96 -21.51
N GLU A 192 -5.34 -9.54 -20.53
CA GLU A 192 -6.66 -10.13 -20.25
C GLU A 192 -7.59 -9.97 -21.45
N LYS A 193 -7.65 -8.76 -22.03
CA LYS A 193 -8.44 -8.50 -23.24
C LYS A 193 -7.99 -9.37 -24.39
N LYS A 194 -6.68 -9.44 -24.66
CA LYS A 194 -6.14 -10.29 -25.73
C LYS A 194 -6.45 -11.77 -25.51
N TYR A 195 -6.33 -12.26 -24.27
CA TYR A 195 -6.71 -13.62 -23.93
C TYR A 195 -8.20 -13.87 -24.17
N ARG A 196 -9.06 -12.96 -23.71
CA ARG A 196 -10.51 -13.01 -23.93
C ARG A 196 -10.85 -13.00 -25.41
N ASP A 197 -10.23 -12.13 -26.19
CA ASP A 197 -10.44 -12.03 -27.63
C ASP A 197 -10.05 -13.33 -28.36
N ILE A 198 -8.90 -13.94 -27.99
CA ILE A 198 -8.46 -15.24 -28.54
C ILE A 198 -9.43 -16.33 -28.13
N PHE A 199 -9.82 -16.39 -26.85
CA PHE A 199 -10.71 -17.43 -26.34
C PHE A 199 -12.08 -17.35 -27.00
N GLU A 200 -12.74 -16.19 -26.93
CA GLU A 200 -14.11 -15.99 -27.39
C GLU A 200 -14.24 -16.05 -28.93
N ASN A 201 -13.22 -15.58 -29.68
CA ASN A 201 -13.28 -15.51 -31.14
C ASN A 201 -12.45 -16.57 -31.88
N SER A 202 -11.79 -17.51 -31.17
CA SER A 202 -11.09 -18.63 -31.81
C SER A 202 -12.07 -19.50 -32.59
N VAL A 203 -11.69 -19.92 -33.79
CA VAL A 203 -12.45 -20.90 -34.59
C VAL A 203 -12.33 -22.31 -34.01
N ASP A 204 -11.17 -22.62 -33.41
CA ASP A 204 -10.96 -23.88 -32.71
C ASP A 204 -11.73 -23.90 -31.38
N GLY A 205 -12.22 -25.08 -31.01
CA GLY A 205 -12.79 -25.34 -29.70
C GLY A 205 -11.71 -25.32 -28.63
N ILE A 206 -11.79 -24.35 -27.71
CA ILE A 206 -10.88 -24.21 -26.57
C ILE A 206 -11.67 -24.52 -25.31
N PHE A 207 -11.11 -25.39 -24.47
CA PHE A 207 -11.70 -25.71 -23.17
C PHE A 207 -10.62 -25.91 -22.11
N GLN A 208 -11.02 -25.79 -20.85
CA GLN A 208 -10.25 -26.15 -19.69
C GLN A 208 -11.10 -27.10 -18.84
N SER A 209 -10.51 -28.18 -18.35
CA SER A 209 -11.21 -29.18 -17.54
C SER A 209 -10.47 -29.47 -16.23
N THR A 210 -11.20 -29.99 -15.25
CA THR A 210 -10.59 -30.57 -14.06
C THR A 210 -9.94 -31.92 -14.41
N PRO A 211 -9.01 -32.42 -13.58
CA PRO A 211 -8.46 -33.76 -13.75
C PRO A 211 -9.53 -34.86 -13.74
N GLU A 212 -10.67 -34.64 -13.07
CA GLU A 212 -11.81 -35.57 -13.00
C GLU A 212 -12.73 -35.49 -14.23
N GLY A 213 -12.35 -34.76 -15.28
CA GLY A 213 -13.06 -34.75 -16.56
C GLY A 213 -14.30 -33.85 -16.57
N LYS A 214 -14.35 -32.77 -15.78
CA LYS A 214 -15.42 -31.76 -15.83
C LYS A 214 -14.93 -30.48 -16.49
N TYR A 215 -15.75 -29.83 -17.33
CA TYR A 215 -15.39 -28.53 -17.88
C TYR A 215 -15.36 -27.44 -16.78
N ILE A 216 -14.27 -26.68 -16.75
CA ILE A 216 -14.10 -25.44 -15.97
C ILE A 216 -14.50 -24.24 -16.83
N SER A 217 -14.08 -24.26 -18.10
CA SER A 217 -14.43 -23.23 -19.08
C SER A 217 -14.44 -23.83 -20.48
N VAL A 218 -15.30 -23.31 -21.35
CA VAL A 218 -15.34 -23.65 -22.78
C VAL A 218 -15.60 -22.36 -23.56
N ASN A 219 -15.01 -22.24 -24.75
CA ASN A 219 -15.27 -21.10 -25.61
C ASN A 219 -16.53 -21.30 -26.48
N PRO A 220 -17.05 -20.23 -27.12
CA PRO A 220 -18.23 -20.32 -27.98
C PRO A 220 -18.09 -21.33 -29.12
N SER A 221 -16.90 -21.45 -29.71
CA SER A 221 -16.67 -22.39 -30.83
C SER A 221 -16.74 -23.84 -30.37
N MET A 222 -16.22 -24.19 -29.20
CA MET A 222 -16.37 -25.53 -28.62
C MET A 222 -17.85 -25.88 -28.43
N ALA A 223 -18.64 -24.98 -27.86
CA ALA A 223 -20.08 -25.18 -27.71
C ALA A 223 -20.75 -25.42 -29.07
N ARG A 224 -20.43 -24.59 -30.08
CA ARG A 224 -21.01 -24.68 -31.42
C ARG A 224 -20.61 -25.98 -32.14
N ILE A 225 -19.35 -26.41 -32.05
CA ILE A 225 -18.84 -27.65 -32.67
C ILE A 225 -19.61 -28.87 -32.14
N TYR A 226 -19.91 -28.88 -30.83
CA TYR A 226 -20.67 -29.96 -30.20
C TYR A 226 -22.19 -29.76 -30.21
N GLY A 227 -22.69 -28.70 -30.87
CA GLY A 227 -24.12 -28.45 -31.08
C GLY A 227 -24.86 -27.83 -29.90
N TYR A 228 -24.15 -27.23 -28.94
CA TYR A 228 -24.75 -26.49 -27.82
C TYR A 228 -24.98 -25.02 -28.17
N SER A 229 -26.04 -24.44 -27.61
CA SER A 229 -26.44 -23.05 -27.89
C SER A 229 -25.53 -22.03 -27.21
N SER A 230 -24.87 -22.43 -26.10
CA SER A 230 -23.94 -21.59 -25.36
C SER A 230 -22.87 -22.39 -24.61
N PRO A 231 -21.71 -21.78 -24.29
CA PRO A 231 -20.74 -22.35 -23.37
C PRO A 231 -21.32 -22.81 -22.03
N ALA A 232 -22.20 -22.00 -21.44
CA ALA A 232 -22.81 -22.29 -20.14
C ALA A 232 -23.68 -23.55 -20.21
N GLU A 233 -24.44 -23.71 -21.30
CA GLU A 233 -25.25 -24.90 -21.54
C GLU A 233 -24.39 -26.17 -21.64
N MET A 234 -23.29 -26.11 -22.40
CA MET A 234 -22.37 -27.24 -22.53
C MET A 234 -21.73 -27.63 -21.19
N ILE A 235 -21.26 -26.65 -20.41
CA ILE A 235 -20.66 -26.91 -19.09
C ILE A 235 -21.67 -27.55 -18.13
N ALA A 236 -22.94 -27.14 -18.19
CA ALA A 236 -23.98 -27.69 -17.33
C ALA A 236 -24.39 -29.12 -17.72
N GLN A 237 -24.41 -29.44 -19.02
CA GLN A 237 -24.87 -30.75 -19.52
C GLN A 237 -23.75 -31.80 -19.58
N VAL A 238 -22.51 -31.40 -19.85
CA VAL A 238 -21.39 -32.36 -19.95
C VAL A 238 -20.74 -32.55 -18.57
N THR A 239 -21.16 -33.61 -17.88
CA THR A 239 -20.72 -33.92 -16.51
C THR A 239 -19.48 -34.82 -16.44
N ASP A 240 -19.17 -35.53 -17.52
CA ASP A 240 -17.99 -36.39 -17.66
C ASP A 240 -17.53 -36.43 -19.13
N ILE A 241 -16.41 -35.75 -19.39
CA ILE A 241 -15.82 -35.62 -20.73
C ILE A 241 -15.38 -37.00 -21.27
N HIS A 242 -14.90 -37.91 -20.43
CA HIS A 242 -14.36 -39.20 -20.87
C HIS A 242 -15.41 -40.12 -21.46
N THR A 243 -16.62 -40.09 -20.91
CA THR A 243 -17.72 -40.96 -21.36
C THR A 243 -18.60 -40.30 -22.41
N GLN A 244 -18.73 -38.96 -22.38
CA GLN A 244 -19.69 -38.23 -23.22
C GLN A 244 -19.07 -37.57 -24.46
N ILE A 245 -17.75 -37.32 -24.45
CA ILE A 245 -17.05 -36.63 -25.53
C ILE A 245 -16.02 -37.53 -26.21
N TYR A 246 -15.22 -38.27 -25.45
CA TYR A 246 -14.26 -39.20 -26.02
C TYR A 246 -14.92 -40.54 -26.37
N HIS A 247 -14.85 -40.94 -27.62
CA HIS A 247 -15.23 -42.30 -28.02
C HIS A 247 -14.09 -43.27 -27.69
N ASN A 248 -14.37 -44.37 -27.01
CA ASN A 248 -13.39 -45.35 -26.54
C ASN A 248 -12.53 -45.90 -27.71
N PRO A 249 -11.21 -45.68 -27.75
CA PRO A 249 -10.34 -46.10 -28.84
C PRO A 249 -9.81 -47.51 -28.57
N SER A 250 -10.67 -48.52 -28.56
CA SER A 250 -10.22 -49.93 -28.58
C SER A 250 -10.01 -50.47 -30.00
N THR A 251 -9.93 -49.61 -31.02
CA THR A 251 -9.50 -49.99 -32.38
C THR A 251 -8.44 -49.02 -32.90
N THR A 252 -7.18 -49.42 -32.73
CA THR A 252 -6.05 -48.91 -33.50
C THR A 252 -6.27 -49.24 -34.98
N ASN A 253 -6.58 -48.22 -35.80
CA ASN A 253 -5.95 -48.00 -37.10
C ASN A 253 -6.55 -46.78 -37.82
N SER A 254 -5.66 -45.83 -38.15
CA SER A 254 -5.72 -44.86 -39.25
C SER A 254 -6.99 -44.04 -39.48
N SER A 255 -6.82 -42.70 -39.51
CA SER A 255 -7.79 -41.66 -39.92
C SER A 255 -8.96 -41.38 -38.96
N ALA A 256 -8.75 -40.41 -38.07
CA ALA A 256 -9.77 -39.87 -37.18
C ALA A 256 -10.86 -39.13 -37.98
N ILE A 257 -12.05 -39.73 -38.02
CA ILE A 257 -13.30 -39.10 -38.47
C ILE A 257 -14.11 -38.73 -37.23
N ALA A 258 -14.61 -37.49 -37.19
CA ALA A 258 -15.36 -36.89 -36.09
C ALA A 258 -16.65 -37.67 -35.71
N PRO A 259 -17.11 -37.59 -34.44
CA PRO A 259 -18.33 -38.26 -33.97
C PRO A 259 -19.62 -37.57 -34.49
N PRO A 260 -20.79 -38.24 -34.44
CA PRO A 260 -22.01 -37.70 -35.04
C PRO A 260 -22.58 -36.54 -34.22
N MET A 261 -22.81 -35.42 -34.90
CA MET A 261 -23.45 -34.23 -34.35
C MET A 261 -24.88 -34.55 -33.92
N LYS A 262 -25.29 -34.04 -32.74
CA LYS A 262 -26.71 -34.04 -32.34
C LYS A 262 -27.51 -33.29 -33.42
N LYS A 263 -28.50 -33.98 -34.00
CA LYS A 263 -29.54 -33.37 -34.85
C LYS A 263 -30.49 -32.52 -34.00
#